data_AF-A0A9W9IHA7-F1
#
_entry.id   AF-A0A9W9IHA7-F1
#
_cell.length_a   1.000
_cell.length_b   1.000
_cell.length_c   1.000
_cell.angle_alpha   90.00
_cell.angle_beta   90.00
_cell.angle_gamma   90.00
#
_symmetry.space_group_name_H-M   'P 1'
#
loop_
_entity.id
_entity.type
_entity.pdbx_description
1 polymer ?
#
loop_
_entity_poly.entity_id
_entity_poly.type
_entity_poly.pdbx_seq_one_letter_code
_entity_poly.pdbx_strand_id
1 'polypeptide(L)'
;MSAQNSAGIQTLLDAEREAQKIVQQYRTKRIRDAKAEAQKEIEEYRNQKEEEYKKFEAEHSSGFKKAEEDASKEAEEKLKEIQAAGKKHGDKVVEDLIKATTDVKPEVPEKIVQV
;
A
#
# COMPACT_ATOMS: atom_id res chain seq x y z
N MET A 1 -23.75 23.20 -80.34
CA MET A 1 -22.69 23.46 -79.34
C MET A 1 -23.28 23.39 -77.94
N SER A 2 -23.61 22.19 -77.45
CA SER A 2 -24.34 22.01 -76.18
C SER A 2 -23.88 20.76 -75.39
N ALA A 3 -23.20 19.81 -76.02
CA ALA A 3 -22.66 18.62 -75.36
C ALA A 3 -21.36 18.88 -74.56
N GLN A 4 -20.57 19.90 -74.90
CA GLN A 4 -19.37 20.29 -74.14
C GLN A 4 -19.70 20.93 -72.79
N ASN A 5 -20.84 21.64 -72.69
CA ASN A 5 -21.29 22.24 -71.43
C ASN A 5 -21.75 21.18 -70.42
N SER A 6 -22.42 20.11 -70.85
CA SER A 6 -22.87 19.05 -69.93
C SER A 6 -21.73 18.18 -69.41
N ALA A 7 -20.71 17.88 -70.23
CA ALA A 7 -19.57 17.07 -69.81
C ALA A 7 -18.68 17.79 -68.79
N GLY A 8 -18.40 19.09 -69.00
CA GLY A 8 -17.61 19.89 -68.05
C GLY A 8 -18.31 20.09 -66.70
N ILE A 9 -19.63 20.32 -66.72
CA ILE A 9 -20.44 20.41 -65.49
C ILE A 9 -20.42 19.08 -64.72
N GLN A 10 -20.52 17.94 -65.42
CA GLN A 10 -20.45 16.63 -64.76
C GLN A 10 -19.10 16.40 -64.07
N THR A 11 -17.99 16.77 -64.72
CA THR A 11 -16.66 16.69 -64.11
C THR A 11 -16.54 17.56 -62.85
N LEU A 12 -17.10 18.78 -62.87
CA LEU A 12 -17.11 19.67 -61.70
C LEU A 12 -17.95 19.10 -60.55
N LEU A 13 -19.11 18.51 -60.85
CA LEU A 13 -19.97 17.87 -59.84
C LEU A 13 -19.30 16.65 -59.20
N ASP A 14 -18.58 15.86 -59.99
CA ASP A 14 -17.86 14.70 -59.47
C ASP A 14 -16.65 15.13 -58.63
N ALA A 15 -15.92 16.17 -59.05
CA ALA A 15 -14.86 16.79 -58.26
C ALA A 15 -15.38 17.37 -56.93
N GLU A 16 -16.57 17.99 -56.92
CA GLU A 16 -17.21 18.50 -55.69
C GLU A 16 -17.53 17.37 -54.72
N ARG A 17 -18.09 16.25 -55.21
CA ARG A 17 -18.39 15.07 -54.37
C ARG A 17 -17.12 14.44 -53.81
N GLU A 18 -16.04 14.35 -54.59
CA GLU A 18 -14.76 13.84 -54.11
C GLU A 18 -14.16 14.76 -53.05
N ALA A 19 -14.17 16.08 -53.27
CA ALA A 19 -13.72 17.05 -52.30
C ALA A 19 -14.51 16.94 -50.98
N GLN A 20 -15.84 16.82 -51.05
CA GLN A 20 -16.68 16.63 -49.86
C GLN A 20 -16.33 15.34 -49.10
N LYS A 21 -16.13 14.22 -49.82
CA LYS A 21 -15.72 12.94 -49.21
C LYS A 21 -14.36 13.06 -48.52
N ILE A 22 -13.37 13.69 -49.16
CA ILE A 22 -12.03 13.88 -48.59
C ILE A 22 -12.13 14.70 -47.30
N VAL A 23 -12.89 15.79 -47.30
CA VAL A 23 -13.07 16.64 -46.11
C VAL A 23 -13.74 15.85 -44.97
N GLN A 24 -14.78 15.08 -45.27
CA GLN A 24 -15.48 14.27 -44.27
C GLN A 24 -14.56 13.18 -43.68
N GLN A 25 -13.79 12.49 -44.52
CA GLN A 25 -12.82 11.49 -44.09
C GLN A 25 -11.73 12.10 -43.23
N TYR A 26 -11.19 13.26 -43.63
CA TYR A 26 -10.15 13.96 -42.87
C TYR A 26 -10.66 14.39 -41.49
N ARG A 27 -11.88 14.93 -41.40
CA ARG A 27 -12.51 15.28 -40.12
C ARG A 27 -12.68 14.05 -39.22
N THR A 28 -13.16 12.94 -39.78
CA THR A 28 -13.37 11.70 -39.02
C THR A 28 -12.06 11.10 -38.53
N LYS A 29 -11.03 11.13 -39.39
CA LYS A 29 -9.67 10.67 -39.05
C LYS A 29 -9.08 11.50 -37.91
N ARG A 30 -9.13 12.83 -37.99
CA ARG A 30 -8.66 13.72 -36.91
C ARG A 30 -9.34 13.46 -35.57
N ILE A 31 -10.66 13.21 -35.57
CA ILE A 31 -11.38 12.90 -34.32
C ILE A 31 -10.93 11.54 -33.77
N ARG A 32 -10.74 10.53 -34.63
CA ARG A 32 -10.26 9.21 -34.19
C ARG A 32 -8.83 9.30 -33.65
N ASP A 33 -7.94 9.99 -34.35
CA ASP A 33 -6.55 10.16 -33.96
C ASP A 33 -6.45 10.87 -32.61
N ALA A 34 -7.20 11.97 -32.43
CA ALA A 34 -7.25 12.70 -31.15
C ALA A 34 -7.78 11.84 -29.99
N LYS A 35 -8.78 10.98 -30.25
CA LYS A 35 -9.28 10.04 -29.23
C LYS A 35 -8.23 8.98 -28.87
N ALA A 36 -7.54 8.43 -29.87
CA ALA A 36 -6.52 7.42 -29.65
C ALA A 36 -5.32 8.01 -28.89
N GLU A 37 -4.91 9.23 -29.22
CA GLU A 37 -3.84 9.95 -28.53
C GLU A 37 -4.21 10.25 -27.07
N ALA A 38 -5.42 10.76 -26.81
CA ALA A 38 -5.89 10.98 -25.45
C ALA A 38 -5.99 9.67 -24.63
N GLN A 39 -6.45 8.58 -25.25
CA GLN A 39 -6.48 7.27 -24.58
C GLN A 39 -5.07 6.79 -24.22
N LYS A 40 -4.11 6.95 -25.14
CA LYS A 40 -2.72 6.59 -24.91
C LYS A 40 -2.11 7.41 -23.78
N GLU A 41 -2.36 8.72 -23.73
CA GLU A 41 -1.87 9.60 -22.67
C GLU A 41 -2.48 9.24 -21.31
N ILE A 42 -3.77 8.88 -21.26
CA ILE A 42 -4.43 8.40 -20.04
C ILE A 42 -3.81 7.08 -19.56
N GLU A 43 -3.55 6.13 -20.48
CA GLU A 43 -2.90 4.86 -20.13
C GLU A 43 -1.47 5.07 -19.63
N GLU A 44 -0.68 5.93 -20.28
CA GLU A 44 0.67 6.30 -19.83
C GLU A 44 0.64 6.94 -18.44
N TYR A 45 -0.26 7.90 -18.20
CA TYR A 45 -0.42 8.53 -16.88
C TYR A 45 -0.86 7.52 -15.81
N ARG A 46 -1.79 6.62 -16.14
CA ARG A 46 -2.23 5.56 -15.23
C ARG A 46 -1.07 4.62 -14.88
N ASN A 47 -0.29 4.19 -15.87
CA ASN A 47 0.86 3.31 -15.64
C ASN A 47 1.92 4.02 -14.78
N GLN A 48 2.23 5.28 -15.05
CA GLN A 48 3.14 6.07 -14.23
C GLN A 48 2.66 6.16 -12.78
N LYS A 49 1.38 6.46 -12.55
CA LYS A 49 0.81 6.52 -11.19
C LYS A 49 0.78 5.17 -10.49
N GLU A 50 0.53 4.09 -11.22
CA GLU A 50 0.57 2.74 -10.66
C GLU A 50 2.00 2.32 -10.29
N GLU A 51 3.00 2.70 -11.09
CA GLU A 51 4.41 2.50 -10.76
C GLU A 51 4.85 3.32 -9.55
N GLU A 52 4.47 4.60 -9.48
CA GLU A 52 4.70 5.46 -8.31
C GLU A 52 4.05 4.86 -7.06
N TYR A 53 2.80 4.39 -7.18
CA TYR A 53 2.09 3.76 -6.07
C TYR A 53 2.79 2.47 -5.62
N LYS A 54 3.19 1.59 -6.54
CA LYS A 54 3.91 0.35 -6.21
C LYS A 54 5.26 0.62 -5.56
N LYS A 55 6.00 1.65 -6.02
CA LYS A 55 7.26 2.07 -5.39
C LYS A 55 7.01 2.60 -3.98
N PHE A 56 6.01 3.47 -3.82
CA PHE A 56 5.61 4.00 -2.52
C PHE A 56 5.18 2.88 -1.57
N GLU A 57 4.39 1.92 -2.04
CA GLU A 57 3.98 0.74 -1.28
C GLU A 57 5.16 -0.15 -0.91
N ALA A 58 6.12 -0.39 -1.81
CA ALA A 58 7.33 -1.15 -1.49
C ALA A 58 8.21 -0.43 -0.44
N GLU A 59 8.38 0.88 -0.58
CA GLU A 59 9.14 1.70 0.36
C GLU A 59 8.46 1.79 1.73
N HIS A 60 7.14 1.96 1.78
CA HIS A 60 6.40 2.10 3.03
C HIS A 60 6.03 0.75 3.68
N SER A 61 5.84 -0.31 2.90
CA SER A 61 5.68 -1.67 3.44
C SER A 61 6.96 -2.18 4.11
N SER A 62 8.13 -1.66 3.72
CA SER A 62 9.39 -1.95 4.41
C SER A 62 9.47 -1.40 5.84
N GLY A 63 8.64 -0.39 6.17
CA GLY A 63 8.54 0.18 7.51
C GLY A 63 8.07 -0.85 8.54
N PHE A 64 7.15 -1.75 8.15
CA PHE A 64 6.68 -2.81 9.04
C PHE A 64 7.78 -3.80 9.40
N LYS A 65 8.57 -4.24 8.41
CA LYS A 65 9.66 -5.21 8.66
C LYS A 65 10.75 -4.63 9.57
N LYS A 66 11.15 -3.37 9.34
CA LYS A 66 12.13 -2.71 10.22
C LYS A 66 11.60 -2.52 11.63
N ALA A 67 10.36 -2.06 11.77
CA ALA A 67 9.74 -1.91 13.08
C ALA A 67 9.59 -3.27 13.81
N GLU A 68 9.26 -4.34 13.09
CA GLU A 68 9.17 -5.70 13.62
C GLU A 68 10.54 -6.25 14.04
N GLU A 69 11.58 -6.06 13.23
CA GLU A 69 12.95 -6.46 13.56
C GLU A 69 13.49 -5.70 14.78
N ASP A 70 13.27 -4.39 14.84
CA ASP A 70 13.74 -3.56 15.95
C ASP A 70 12.99 -3.89 17.24
N ALA A 71 11.66 -4.07 17.18
CA ALA A 71 10.86 -4.53 18.31
C ALA A 71 11.27 -5.93 18.79
N SER A 72 11.61 -6.84 17.86
CA SER A 72 12.08 -8.18 18.20
C SER A 72 13.43 -8.15 18.91
N LYS A 73 14.37 -7.32 18.45
CA LYS A 73 15.66 -7.12 19.13
C LYS A 73 15.49 -6.56 20.54
N GLU A 74 14.66 -5.53 20.69
CA GLU A 74 14.39 -4.93 22.01
C GLU A 74 13.73 -5.95 22.96
N ALA A 75 12.79 -6.76 22.44
CA ALA A 75 12.16 -7.83 23.22
C ALA A 75 13.17 -8.91 23.65
N GLU A 76 14.10 -9.30 22.78
CA GLU A 76 15.17 -10.24 23.11
C GLU A 76 16.13 -9.69 24.18
N GLU A 77 16.48 -8.41 24.10
CA GLU A 77 17.29 -7.73 25.12
C GLU A 77 16.57 -7.70 26.47
N LYS A 78 15.30 -7.32 26.49
CA LYS A 78 14.46 -7.33 27.70
C LYS A 78 14.31 -8.73 28.28
N LEU A 79 14.16 -9.76 27.45
CA LEU A 79 14.14 -11.15 27.89
C LEU A 79 15.46 -11.56 28.56
N LYS A 80 16.60 -11.18 27.98
CA LYS A 80 17.93 -11.44 28.58
C LYS A 80 18.08 -10.72 29.92
N GLU A 81 17.65 -9.47 30.02
CA GLU A 81 17.64 -8.70 31.28
C GLU A 81 16.79 -9.39 32.35
N ILE A 82 15.57 -9.81 32.01
CA ILE A 82 14.66 -10.51 32.93
C ILE A 82 15.26 -11.85 33.38
N GLN A 83 15.83 -12.63 32.46
CA GLN A 83 16.48 -13.89 32.80
C GLN A 83 17.69 -13.69 33.72
N ALA A 84 18.50 -12.65 33.48
CA ALA A 84 19.64 -12.31 34.33
C ALA A 84 19.20 -11.87 35.73
N ALA A 85 18.17 -11.01 35.82
CA ALA A 85 17.57 -10.60 37.07
C ALA A 85 16.98 -11.79 37.83
N GLY A 86 16.26 -12.67 37.13
CA GLY A 86 15.69 -13.90 37.68
C GLY A 86 16.77 -14.85 38.22
N LYS A 87 17.88 -15.04 37.51
CA LYS A 87 19.01 -15.83 38.01
C LYS A 87 19.67 -15.18 39.24
N LYS A 88 19.82 -13.86 39.24
CA LYS A 88 20.48 -13.13 40.33
C LYS A 88 19.66 -13.13 41.63
N HIS A 89 18.33 -13.01 41.51
CA HIS A 89 17.44 -12.88 42.66
C HIS A 89 16.70 -14.18 43.00
N GLY A 90 16.66 -15.16 42.10
CA GLY A 90 15.91 -16.40 42.25
C GLY A 90 16.32 -17.21 43.46
N ASP A 91 17.62 -17.41 43.67
CA ASP A 91 18.12 -18.19 44.82
C ASP A 91 17.71 -17.56 46.16
N LYS A 92 17.76 -16.23 46.23
CA LYS A 92 17.33 -15.48 47.43
C LYS A 92 15.83 -15.60 47.66
N VAL A 93 15.01 -15.49 46.62
CA VAL A 93 13.55 -15.64 46.72
C VAL A 93 13.19 -17.06 47.17
N VAL A 94 13.87 -18.08 46.66
CA VAL A 94 13.67 -19.47 47.08
C VAL A 94 14.03 -19.64 48.55
N GLU A 95 15.16 -19.10 49.00
CA GLU A 95 15.56 -19.15 50.42
C GLU A 95 14.55 -18.44 51.33
N ASP A 96 14.09 -17.25 50.94
CA ASP A 96 13.10 -16.47 51.69
C ASP A 96 11.75 -17.20 51.76
N LEU A 97 11.31 -17.85 50.68
CA LEU A 97 10.09 -18.65 50.66
C LEU A 97 10.20 -19.91 51.55
N ILE A 98 11.35 -20.59 51.53
CA ILE A 98 11.61 -21.74 52.41
C ILE A 98 11.57 -21.28 53.87
N LYS A 99 12.29 -20.20 54.21
CA LYS A 99 12.27 -19.62 55.56
C LYS A 99 10.84 -19.30 56.00
N ALA A 100 10.06 -18.60 55.18
CA ALA A 100 8.68 -18.23 55.49
C ALA A 100 7.75 -19.43 55.68
N THR A 101 7.98 -20.55 54.98
CA THR A 101 7.17 -21.77 55.15
C THR A 101 7.62 -22.63 56.32
N THR A 102 8.90 -22.57 56.70
CA THR A 102 9.43 -23.33 57.85
C THR A 102 9.35 -22.58 59.18
N ASP A 103 9.32 -21.24 59.17
CA ASP A 103 9.23 -20.41 60.37
C ASP A 103 7.76 -20.28 60.80
N VAL A 104 7.28 -21.34 61.46
CA VAL A 104 5.93 -21.37 62.03
C VAL A 104 5.91 -20.44 63.24
N LYS A 105 5.26 -19.28 63.10
CA LYS A 105 4.92 -18.37 64.19
C LYS A 105 3.48 -18.61 64.63
N PRO A 106 3.27 -19.45 65.66
CA PRO A 106 1.92 -19.66 66.19
C PRO A 106 1.43 -18.37 66.86
N GLU A 107 0.43 -17.74 66.26
CA GLU A 107 -0.33 -16.68 66.89
C GLU A 107 -1.57 -17.27 67.56
N VAL A 108 -1.81 -16.84 68.80
CA VAL A 108 -3.03 -17.20 69.51
C VAL A 108 -4.18 -16.43 68.86
N PRO A 109 -5.25 -17.12 68.43
CA PRO A 109 -6.41 -16.45 67.84
C PRO A 109 -6.94 -15.38 68.81
N GLU A 110 -7.18 -14.16 68.31
CA GLU A 110 -7.60 -13.00 69.14
C GLU A 110 -8.83 -13.28 70.01
N LYS A 111 -9.69 -14.21 69.59
CA LYS A 111 -10.89 -14.65 70.32
C LYS A 111 -10.58 -15.34 71.66
N ILE A 112 -9.36 -15.82 71.88
CA ILE A 112 -8.95 -16.54 73.09
C ILE A 112 -8.28 -15.58 74.10
N VAL A 113 -7.79 -14.43 73.66
CA VAL A 113 -7.05 -13.45 74.51
C VAL A 113 -7.98 -12.53 75.32
N GLN A 114 -9.27 -12.49 75.00
CA GLN A 114 -10.27 -11.62 75.66
C GLN A 114 -11.11 -12.30 76.75
N VAL A 115 -10.66 -13.43 77.30
CA VAL A 115 -11.30 -14.11 78.45
C VAL A 115 -10.33 -14.16 79.62
#